data_AF-A0A345Q5X1-F1
#
_entry.id   AF-A0A345Q5X1-F1
#
_cell.length_a   1.000
_cell.length_b   1.000
_cell.length_c   1.000
_cell.angle_alpha   90.00
_cell.angle_beta   90.00
_cell.angle_gamma   90.00
#
_symmetry.space_group_name_H-M   'P 1'
#
loop_
_entity.id
_entity.type
_entity.pdbx_description
1 polymer ?
#
loop_
_entity_poly.entity_id
_entity_poly.type
_entity_poly.pdbx_seq_one_letter_code
_entity_poly.pdbx_strand_id
1 'polypeptide(L)'
;MREQRPLSQADKEEAFRIATRALPKWYADEVAKGMSDAVLTTAIEHVLGIFGGSCGPGRLDVAHQAAGLKIWGGWHLVNHHTEKPLYSGTKTLAMARHIYGIGDPDEEQMALF
;
A
#
# COMPACT_ATOMS: atom_id res chain seq x y z
N MET A 1 6.06 6.39 -28.86
CA MET A 1 5.78 6.47 -27.41
C MET A 1 4.42 5.83 -27.17
N ARG A 2 4.29 4.87 -26.25
CA ARG A 2 2.96 4.40 -25.83
C ARG A 2 2.28 5.57 -25.10
N GLU A 3 1.05 5.89 -25.47
CA GLU A 3 0.24 6.90 -24.78
C GLU A 3 0.22 6.61 -23.28
N GLN A 4 0.55 7.61 -22.47
CA GLN A 4 0.45 7.50 -21.01
C GLN A 4 -1.03 7.47 -20.65
N ARG A 5 -1.61 6.27 -20.60
CA ARG A 5 -2.94 6.07 -20.04
C ARG A 5 -2.90 6.55 -18.59
N PRO A 6 -3.67 7.59 -18.22
CA PRO A 6 -3.69 8.05 -16.84
C PRO A 6 -4.25 6.95 -15.93
N LEU A 7 -3.67 6.83 -14.74
CA LEU A 7 -4.13 5.85 -13.74
C LEU A 7 -5.49 6.27 -13.20
N SER A 8 -6.46 5.36 -13.34
CA SER A 8 -7.73 5.46 -12.63
C SER A 8 -7.53 5.23 -11.13
N GLN A 9 -8.55 5.52 -10.33
CA GLN A 9 -8.52 5.22 -8.89
C GLN A 9 -8.37 3.70 -8.64
N ALA A 10 -9.06 2.88 -9.43
CA ALA A 10 -8.95 1.42 -9.37
C ALA A 10 -7.52 0.94 -9.68
N ASP A 11 -6.83 1.56 -10.64
CA ASP A 11 -5.43 1.20 -10.94
C ASP A 11 -4.50 1.50 -9.75
N LYS A 12 -4.74 2.60 -9.04
CA LYS A 12 -3.93 2.96 -7.86
C LYS A 12 -4.20 2.01 -6.69
N GLU A 13 -5.44 1.58 -6.50
CA GLU A 13 -5.78 0.57 -5.49
C GLU A 13 -5.17 -0.79 -5.83
N GLU A 14 -5.19 -1.17 -7.11
CA GLU A 14 -4.58 -2.41 -7.57
C GLU A 14 -3.06 -2.40 -7.38
N ALA A 15 -2.38 -1.29 -7.72
CA ALA A 15 -0.95 -1.11 -7.43
C ALA A 15 -0.65 -1.29 -5.93
N PHE A 16 -1.51 -0.75 -5.07
CA PHE A 16 -1.40 -0.91 -3.62
C PHE A 16 -1.56 -2.37 -3.19
N ARG A 17 -2.58 -3.07 -3.69
CA ARG A 17 -2.80 -4.50 -3.40
C ARG A 17 -1.65 -5.37 -3.87
N ILE A 18 -1.08 -5.09 -5.05
CA ILE A 18 0.09 -5.81 -5.55
C ILE A 18 1.28 -5.66 -4.60
N ALA A 19 1.59 -4.42 -4.20
CA ALA A 19 2.71 -4.14 -3.30
C ALA A 19 2.50 -4.71 -1.89
N THR A 20 1.25 -4.77 -1.42
CA THR A 20 0.92 -5.19 -0.04
C THR A 20 0.25 -6.55 0.06
N ARG A 21 0.27 -7.36 -1.01
CA ARG A 21 -0.45 -8.65 -1.12
C ARG A 21 -0.18 -9.65 0.00
N ALA A 22 0.96 -9.51 0.66
CA ALA A 22 1.37 -10.38 1.75
C ALA A 22 0.77 -9.98 3.10
N LEU A 23 0.34 -8.72 3.26
CA LEU A 23 -0.24 -8.21 4.51
C LEU A 23 -1.41 -9.07 5.03
N PRO A 24 -2.49 -9.31 4.25
CA PRO A 24 -3.60 -10.14 4.73
C PRO A 24 -3.24 -11.62 4.89
N LYS A 25 -2.08 -12.06 4.39
CA LYS A 25 -1.61 -13.46 4.51
C LYS A 25 -0.72 -13.65 5.74
N TRP A 26 0.15 -12.69 6.02
CA TRP A 26 1.14 -12.77 7.10
C TRP A 26 0.61 -12.23 8.43
N TYR A 27 -0.36 -11.31 8.38
CA TYR A 27 -0.93 -10.63 9.54
C TYR A 27 -2.45 -10.78 9.60
N ALA A 28 -2.97 -11.95 9.23
CA ALA A 28 -4.41 -12.17 9.09
C ALA A 28 -5.16 -11.90 10.41
N ASP A 29 -4.62 -12.38 11.53
CA ASP A 29 -5.23 -12.25 12.86
C ASP A 29 -5.21 -10.80 13.34
N GLU A 30 -4.11 -10.09 13.12
CA GLU A 30 -3.95 -8.70 13.51
C GLU A 30 -4.79 -7.76 12.64
N VAL A 31 -4.90 -8.04 11.34
CA VAL A 31 -5.81 -7.30 10.44
C VAL A 31 -7.26 -7.44 10.94
N ALA A 32 -7.65 -8.64 11.37
CA ALA A 32 -9.00 -8.89 11.89
C ALA A 32 -9.26 -8.22 13.26
N LYS A 33 -8.24 -8.17 14.14
CA LYS A 33 -8.34 -7.53 15.47
C LYS A 33 -8.24 -6.00 15.41
N GLY A 34 -7.64 -5.45 14.37
CA GLY A 34 -7.24 -4.05 14.30
C GLY A 34 -5.79 -3.85 14.73
N MET A 35 -5.18 -2.77 14.24
CA MET A 35 -3.79 -2.41 14.49
C MET A 35 -3.70 -0.91 14.80
N SER A 36 -2.91 -0.55 15.81
CA SER A 36 -2.50 0.85 15.99
C SER A 36 -1.58 1.28 14.85
N ASP A 37 -1.42 2.58 14.66
CA ASP A 37 -0.57 3.14 13.60
C ASP A 37 0.88 2.65 13.68
N ALA A 38 1.43 2.47 14.88
CA ALA A 38 2.79 1.95 15.07
C ALA A 38 2.90 0.49 14.61
N VAL A 39 1.96 -0.36 15.01
CA VAL A 39 1.93 -1.78 14.62
C VAL A 39 1.72 -1.92 13.12
N LEU A 40 0.76 -1.16 12.57
CA LEU A 40 0.47 -1.17 11.14
C LEU A 40 1.68 -0.68 10.33
N THR A 41 2.40 0.33 10.81
CA THR A 41 3.64 0.81 10.19
C THR A 41 4.66 -0.32 10.09
N THR A 42 4.97 -0.99 11.22
CA THR A 42 5.93 -2.10 11.22
C THR A 42 5.50 -3.25 10.31
N ALA A 43 4.20 -3.58 10.27
CA ALA A 43 3.67 -4.62 9.39
C ALA A 43 3.84 -4.26 7.91
N ILE A 44 3.54 -3.01 7.52
CA ILE A 44 3.72 -2.55 6.14
C ILE A 44 5.20 -2.49 5.78
N GLU A 45 6.08 -1.99 6.66
CA GLU A 45 7.53 -1.99 6.43
C GLU A 45 8.05 -3.40 6.15
N HIS A 46 7.61 -4.38 6.94
CA HIS A 46 7.99 -5.78 6.74
C HIS A 46 7.48 -6.34 5.42
N VAL A 47 6.21 -6.07 5.06
CA VAL A 47 5.60 -6.54 3.80
C VAL A 47 6.27 -5.90 2.57
N LEU A 48 6.60 -4.61 2.62
CA LEU A 48 7.24 -3.92 1.49
C LEU A 48 8.72 -4.32 1.34
N GLY A 49 9.38 -4.70 2.43
CA GLY A 49 10.79 -5.04 2.46
C GLY A 49 11.71 -3.87 2.06
N ILE A 50 13.00 -4.14 1.88
CA ILE A 50 14.00 -3.11 1.52
C ILE A 50 13.60 -2.42 0.21
N PHE A 51 13.37 -3.21 -0.84
CA PHE A 51 12.87 -2.76 -2.13
C PHE A 51 12.30 -3.96 -2.88
N GLY A 52 11.22 -3.75 -3.64
CA GLY A 52 10.63 -4.79 -4.47
C GLY A 52 9.73 -4.23 -5.56
N GLY A 53 9.20 -5.12 -6.39
CA GLY A 53 8.30 -4.74 -7.45
C GLY A 53 7.68 -5.93 -8.18
N SER A 54 6.73 -5.64 -9.05
CA SER A 54 6.06 -6.62 -9.92
C SER A 54 5.71 -5.98 -11.24
N CYS A 55 5.96 -6.68 -12.34
CA CYS A 55 5.66 -6.20 -13.69
C CYS A 55 5.24 -7.35 -14.61
N GLY A 56 4.66 -7.03 -15.77
CA GLY A 56 4.37 -8.01 -16.80
C GLY A 56 3.47 -7.49 -17.93
N PRO A 57 3.39 -8.20 -19.07
CA PRO A 57 2.52 -7.81 -20.17
C PRO A 57 1.05 -7.67 -19.72
N GLY A 58 0.42 -6.54 -20.05
CA GLY A 58 -0.98 -6.27 -19.71
C GLY A 58 -1.26 -6.03 -18.22
N ARG A 59 -0.22 -5.90 -17.39
CA ARG A 59 -0.33 -5.62 -15.95
C ARG A 59 0.30 -4.27 -15.62
N LEU A 60 -0.09 -3.71 -14.48
CA LEU A 60 0.61 -2.57 -13.90
C LEU A 60 2.03 -2.97 -13.54
N ASP A 61 2.98 -2.09 -13.84
CA ASP A 61 4.29 -2.09 -13.22
C ASP A 61 4.18 -1.45 -11.84
N VAL A 62 4.73 -2.10 -10.83
CA VAL A 62 4.67 -1.67 -9.43
C VAL A 62 6.07 -1.75 -8.85
N ALA A 63 6.47 -0.69 -8.16
CA ALA A 63 7.69 -0.67 -7.34
C ALA A 63 7.32 -0.25 -5.92
N HIS A 64 8.06 -0.71 -4.92
CA HIS A 64 7.83 -0.34 -3.53
C HIS A 64 9.09 -0.41 -2.68
N GLN A 65 9.09 0.34 -1.58
CA GLN A 65 10.14 0.28 -0.55
C GLN A 65 9.58 0.60 0.83
N ALA A 66 10.11 -0.07 1.86
CA ALA A 66 9.76 0.20 3.25
C ALA A 66 10.13 1.63 3.66
N ALA A 67 11.26 2.15 3.18
CA ALA A 67 11.73 3.50 3.52
C ALA A 67 10.71 4.57 3.10
N GLY A 68 10.02 5.15 4.08
CA GLY A 68 8.95 6.11 3.86
C GLY A 68 7.65 5.51 3.33
N LEU A 69 7.48 4.18 3.44
CA LEU A 69 6.29 3.43 3.02
C LEU A 69 5.86 3.74 1.58
N LYS A 70 6.80 3.73 0.64
CA LYS A 70 6.55 4.26 -0.72
C LYS A 70 6.11 3.16 -1.67
N ILE A 71 5.08 3.46 -2.45
CA ILE A 71 4.56 2.60 -3.52
C ILE A 71 4.40 3.44 -4.79
N TRP A 72 4.92 2.93 -5.89
CA TRP A 72 4.74 3.46 -7.24
C TRP A 72 3.98 2.45 -8.08
N GLY A 73 3.25 2.96 -9.09
CA GLY A 73 2.52 2.13 -10.02
C GLY A 73 2.33 2.86 -11.35
N GLY A 74 2.27 2.13 -12.46
CA GLY A 74 2.10 2.70 -13.79
C GLY A 74 1.74 1.67 -14.86
N TRP A 75 1.15 2.14 -15.97
CA TRP A 75 0.98 1.34 -17.20
C TRP A 75 2.27 1.33 -18.06
N HIS A 76 3.38 1.80 -17.48
CA HIS A 76 4.73 1.88 -18.03
C HIS A 76 5.73 1.40 -16.98
N LEU A 77 6.97 1.11 -17.39
CA LEU A 77 8.04 0.80 -16.43
C LEU A 77 8.33 2.06 -15.59
N VAL A 78 7.96 2.01 -14.31
CA VAL A 78 8.01 3.16 -13.41
C VAL A 78 9.44 3.41 -12.97
N ASN A 79 9.87 4.66 -13.12
CA ASN A 79 11.16 5.11 -12.64
C ASN A 79 11.02 5.74 -11.24
N HIS A 80 11.22 4.94 -10.20
CA HIS A 80 11.12 5.37 -8.80
C HIS A 80 12.13 6.46 -8.37
N HIS A 81 13.17 6.73 -9.17
CA HIS A 81 14.11 7.83 -8.90
C HIS A 81 13.62 9.19 -9.40
N THR A 82 12.81 9.22 -10.46
CA THR A 82 12.34 10.46 -11.09
C THR A 82 10.84 10.70 -10.88
N GLU A 83 10.07 9.64 -10.68
CA GLU A 83 8.63 9.69 -10.50
C GLU A 83 8.25 9.77 -9.01
N LYS A 84 7.18 10.51 -8.73
CA LYS A 84 6.62 10.62 -7.39
C LYS A 84 5.86 9.32 -7.05
N PRO A 85 5.96 8.83 -5.80
CA PRO A 85 5.18 7.68 -5.39
C PRO A 85 3.68 8.00 -5.39
N LEU A 86 2.87 6.99 -5.69
CA LEU A 86 1.41 7.06 -5.56
C LEU A 86 1.01 7.18 -4.08
N TYR A 87 1.70 6.43 -3.22
CA TYR A 87 1.49 6.42 -1.78
C TYR A 87 2.82 6.55 -1.03
N SER A 88 2.80 7.25 0.10
CA SER A 88 3.96 7.45 0.96
C SER A 88 3.52 7.81 2.39
N GLY A 89 4.24 7.31 3.39
CA GLY A 89 4.02 7.61 4.80
C GLY A 89 2.58 7.36 5.24
N THR A 90 1.97 8.37 5.87
CA THR A 90 0.59 8.29 6.40
C THR A 90 -0.46 7.98 5.34
N LYS A 91 -0.24 8.38 4.07
CA LYS A 91 -1.15 8.01 2.97
C LYS A 91 -1.14 6.52 2.69
N THR A 92 -0.02 5.85 2.93
CA THR A 92 0.09 4.40 2.78
C THR A 92 -0.65 3.68 3.91
N LEU A 93 -0.54 4.19 5.15
CA LEU A 93 -1.30 3.67 6.29
C LEU A 93 -2.82 3.82 6.09
N ALA A 94 -3.27 5.02 5.73
CA ALA A 94 -4.68 5.30 5.46
C ALA A 94 -5.23 4.39 4.34
N MET A 95 -4.45 4.16 3.28
CA MET A 95 -4.86 3.27 2.19
C MET A 95 -4.89 1.79 2.63
N ALA A 96 -3.98 1.35 3.49
CA ALA A 96 -4.03 -0.01 4.06
C ALA A 96 -5.30 -0.20 4.90
N ARG A 97 -5.63 0.76 5.78
CA ARG A 97 -6.88 0.74 6.55
C ARG A 97 -8.09 0.69 5.63
N HIS A 98 -8.11 1.51 4.58
CA HIS A 98 -9.20 1.55 3.62
C HIS A 98 -9.38 0.23 2.86
N ILE A 99 -8.31 -0.35 2.30
CA ILE A 99 -8.39 -1.54 1.45
C ILE A 99 -8.66 -2.81 2.26
N TYR A 100 -8.09 -2.91 3.47
CA TYR A 100 -8.14 -4.12 4.28
C TYR A 100 -9.12 -4.04 5.47
N GLY A 101 -9.78 -2.90 5.69
CA GLY A 101 -10.74 -2.72 6.78
C GLY A 101 -10.11 -2.78 8.18
N ILE A 102 -8.86 -2.33 8.31
CA ILE A 102 -8.10 -2.43 9.57
C ILE A 102 -8.53 -1.30 10.51
N GLY A 103 -9.25 -1.66 11.57
CA GLY A 103 -9.62 -0.73 12.64
C GLY A 103 -8.41 -0.24 13.43
N ASP A 104 -8.52 0.97 13.99
CA ASP A 104 -7.54 1.48 14.97
C ASP A 104 -8.06 1.24 16.39
N PRO A 105 -7.42 0.38 17.20
CA PRO A 105 -7.83 0.15 18.58
C PRO A 105 -7.54 1.37 19.49
N ASP A 106 -6.67 2.29 19.08
CA ASP A 106 -6.34 3.50 19.85
C ASP A 106 -7.32 4.65 19.55
N GLU A 107 -8.12 4.56 18.49
CA GLU A 107 -9.28 5.41 18.30
C GLU A 107 -10.32 4.99 19.35
N GLU A 108 -10.35 5.69 20.49
CA GLU A 108 -11.44 5.57 21.46
C GLU A 108 -12.76 5.78 20.71
N GLN A 109 -13.44 4.67 20.40
CA GLN A 109 -14.85 4.69 20.10
C GLN A 109 -15.51 5.34 21.30
N MET A 110 -15.85 6.62 21.18
CA MET A 110 -16.73 7.30 22.13
C MET A 110 -17.97 6.42 22.26
N ALA A 111 -18.03 5.64 23.32
CA ALA A 111 -19.21 4.94 23.73
C ALA A 111 -20.25 6.04 23.96
N LEU A 112 -21.16 6.20 23.01
CA LEU A 112 -22.38 6.95 23.20
C LEU A 112 -23.07 6.31 24.41
N PHE A 113 -23.04 7.03 25.52
CA PHE A 113 -23.75 6.73 26.76
C PHE A 113 -25.24 6.48 26.50
#